data_AF-A0A960JMM7-F1
#
_entry.id   AF-A0A960JMM7-F1
#
_cell.length_a   1.000
_cell.length_b   1.000
_cell.length_c   1.000
_cell.angle_alpha   90.00
_cell.angle_beta   90.00
_cell.angle_gamma   90.00
#
_symmetry.space_group_name_H-M   'P 1'
#
loop_
_entity.id
_entity.type
_entity.pdbx_description
1 polymer ?
#
loop_
_entity_poly.entity_id
_entity_poly.type
_entity_poly.pdbx_seq_one_letter_code
_entity_poly.pdbx_strand_id
1 'polypeptide(L)' 'MTAPEREEIRVGITHGDNHTTIGRRLGRHRATIGREIARNGGPDAYTATGAQARADRLIAQRYSLPSRVRCSV' A
#
# COMPACT_ATOMS: atom_id res chain seq x y z
N MET A 1 -3.97 3.23 2.91
CA MET A 1 -2.74 3.15 3.70
C MET A 1 -2.10 4.52 3.65
N THR A 2 -1.86 5.13 4.81
CA THR A 2 -1.14 6.41 4.93
C THR A 2 0.37 6.18 4.97
N ALA A 3 1.17 7.24 4.85
CA ALA A 3 2.63 7.16 4.99
C ALA A 3 3.08 6.57 6.34
N PRO A 4 2.59 7.03 7.51
CA PRO A 4 3.00 6.43 8.80
C PRO A 4 2.57 4.98 8.94
N GLU A 5 1.37 4.60 8.47
CA GLU A 5 0.95 3.18 8.48
C GLU A 5 1.90 2.29 7.66
N ARG A 6 2.47 2.81 6.56
CA ARG A 6 3.44 2.07 5.74
C ARG A 6 4.78 1.90 6.42
N GLU A 7 5.23 2.89 7.20
CA GLU A 7 6.46 2.78 7.98
C GLU A 7 6.32 1.74 9.08
N GLU A 8 5.18 1.71 9.78
CA GLU A 8 4.94 0.66 10.78
C GLU A 8 4.88 -0.75 10.19
N ILE A 9 4.41 -0.89 8.94
CA ILE A 9 4.50 -2.18 8.23
C ILE A 9 5.97 -2.54 7.98
N ARG A 10 6.80 -1.60 7.54
CA ARG A 10 8.23 -1.81 7.29
C ARG A 10 8.97 -2.20 8.58
N VAL A 11 8.70 -1.48 9.68
CA VAL A 11 9.22 -1.78 11.01
C VAL A 11 8.80 -3.18 11.45
N GLY A 12 7.52 -3.52 11.33
CA GLY A 12 7.01 -4.86 11.65
C GLY A 12 7.68 -5.98 10.85
N ILE A 13 7.87 -5.79 9.54
CA ILE A 13 8.61 -6.76 8.70
C ILE A 13 10.05 -6.93 9.19
N THR A 14 10.72 -5.81 9.52
CA THR A 14 12.11 -5.83 10.03
C THR A 14 12.22 -6.57 11.35
N HIS A 15 11.19 -6.50 12.20
CA HIS A 15 11.08 -7.25 13.44
C HIS A 15 10.62 -8.71 13.27
N GLY A 16 10.32 -9.16 12.05
CA GLY A 16 9.78 -10.50 11.80
C GLY A 16 8.33 -10.67 12.28
N ASP A 17 7.60 -9.58 12.50
CA ASP A 17 6.20 -9.63 12.91
C ASP A 17 5.32 -10.19 11.78
N ASN A 18 4.36 -11.04 12.15
CA ASN A 18 3.37 -11.52 11.20
C ASN A 18 2.32 -10.44 10.86
N HIS A 19 1.58 -10.63 9.76
CA HIS A 19 0.54 -9.69 9.29
C HIS A 19 -0.55 -9.39 10.32
N THR A 20 -0.84 -10.33 11.23
CA THR A 20 -1.87 -10.15 12.27
C THR A 20 -1.37 -9.19 13.35
N THR A 21 -0.11 -9.33 13.78
CA THR A 21 0.51 -8.42 14.76
C THR A 21 0.57 -6.99 14.23
N ILE A 22 1.07 -6.83 12.99
CA ILE A 22 1.14 -5.52 12.32
C ILE A 22 -0.27 -4.93 12.15
N GLY A 23 -1.25 -5.74 11.71
CA GLY A 23 -2.63 -5.30 11.55
C GLY A 23 -3.25 -4.82 12.86
N ARG A 24 -3.01 -5.52 13.98
CA ARG A 24 -3.50 -5.12 15.31
C ARG A 24 -2.92 -3.77 15.74
N ARG A 25 -1.61 -3.54 15.57
CA ARG A 25 -0.97 -2.26 15.92
C ARG A 25 -1.56 -1.08 15.14
N LEU A 26 -1.90 -1.32 13.87
CA LEU A 26 -2.45 -0.31 12.97
C LEU A 26 -3.98 -0.18 13.01
N GLY A 27 -4.70 -1.03 13.75
CA GLY A 27 -6.16 -1.11 13.67
C GLY A 27 -6.67 -1.52 12.29
N ARG A 28 -5.87 -2.30 11.54
CA ARG A 28 -6.19 -2.77 10.18
C ARG A 28 -6.32 -4.28 10.13
N HIS A 29 -7.16 -4.77 9.22
CA HIS A 29 -7.31 -6.21 9.00
C HIS A 29 -6.02 -6.82 8.41
N ARG A 30 -5.60 -8.01 8.89
CA ARG A 30 -4.37 -8.70 8.44
C ARG A 30 -4.27 -8.87 6.92
N ALA A 31 -5.40 -9.10 6.24
CA ALA A 31 -5.42 -9.24 4.78
C ALA A 31 -5.11 -7.93 4.06
N THR A 32 -5.40 -6.78 4.66
CA THR A 32 -5.02 -5.47 4.12
C THR A 32 -3.50 -5.30 4.17
N ILE A 33 -2.87 -5.71 5.27
CA ILE A 33 -1.41 -5.71 5.41
C ILE A 33 -0.78 -6.64 4.36
N GLY A 34 -1.21 -7.90 4.30
CA GLY A 34 -0.68 -8.85 3.32
C GLY A 34 -0.84 -8.39 1.86
N ARG A 35 -1.98 -7.77 1.52
CA ARG A 35 -2.18 -7.19 0.18
C ARG A 35 -1.31 -5.97 -0.10
N GLU A 36 -1.07 -5.11 0.89
CA GLU A 36 -0.14 -3.99 0.72
C GLU A 36 1.28 -4.53 0.47
N ILE A 37 1.74 -5.47 1.29
CA ILE A 37 3.08 -6.05 1.16
C ILE A 37 3.24 -6.74 -0.20
N ALA A 38 2.31 -7.62 -0.58
CA ALA A 38 2.36 -8.34 -1.86
C ALA A 38 2.38 -7.40 -3.07
N ARG A 39 1.58 -6.31 -3.07
CA ARG A 39 1.56 -5.33 -4.17
C ARG A 39 2.85 -4.52 -4.29
N ASN A 40 3.65 -4.48 -3.23
CA ASN A 40 4.88 -3.68 -3.15
C ASN A 40 6.13 -4.57 -3.07
N GLY A 41 6.07 -5.79 -3.63
CA GLY A 41 7.23 -6.66 -3.83
C GLY A 41 7.39 -7.79 -2.82
N GLY A 42 6.49 -7.92 -1.84
CA GLY A 42 6.63 -8.93 -0.78
C GLY A 42 7.49 -8.43 0.39
N PRO A 43 7.62 -9.22 1.46
CA PRO A 43 8.31 -8.80 2.68
C PRO A 43 9.79 -8.46 2.45
N ASP A 44 10.48 -9.20 1.58
CA ASP A 44 11.92 -9.00 1.33
C ASP A 44 12.24 -7.73 0.52
N ALA A 45 11.27 -7.22 -0.25
CA ALA A 45 11.43 -6.03 -1.09
C ALA A 45 10.58 -4.83 -0.64
N TYR A 46 9.84 -4.97 0.47
CA TYR A 46 8.91 -3.95 0.91
C TYR A 46 9.64 -2.69 1.41
N THR A 47 9.29 -1.54 0.83
CA THR A 47 9.75 -0.23 1.31
C THR A 47 8.56 0.72 1.48
N ALA A 48 8.52 1.46 2.58
CA ALA A 48 7.44 2.41 2.86
C ALA A 48 7.39 3.54 1.82
N THR A 49 8.56 4.04 1.42
CA THR A 49 8.72 5.07 0.38
C THR A 49 8.30 4.56 -1.00
N GLY A 50 8.66 3.32 -1.37
CA GLY A 50 8.23 2.70 -2.62
C GLY A 50 6.72 2.53 -2.70
N ALA A 51 6.10 2.08 -1.60
CA ALA A 51 4.65 1.94 -1.49
C ALA A 51 3.92 3.30 -1.59
N GLN A 52 4.48 4.35 -0.97
CA GLN A 52 3.96 5.72 -1.09
C GLN A 52 4.07 6.24 -2.54
N ALA A 53 5.26 6.14 -3.15
CA ALA A 53 5.48 6.60 -4.52
C ALA A 53 4.57 5.89 -5.54
N ARG A 54 4.31 4.58 -5.34
CA ARG A 54 3.32 3.84 -6.13
C ARG A 54 1.93 4.45 -5.97
N ALA A 55 1.50 4.72 -4.74
CA ALA A 55 0.19 5.31 -4.48
C ALA A 55 0.06 6.70 -5.13
N ASP A 56 1.08 7.53 -5.01
CA ASP A 56 1.11 8.88 -5.61
C ASP A 56 1.03 8.81 -7.14
N ARG A 57 1.74 7.85 -7.77
CA ARG A 57 1.65 7.63 -9.22
C ARG A 57 0.25 7.23 -9.65
N LEU A 58 -0.42 6.34 -8.92
CA LEU A 58 -1.80 5.94 -9.23
C LEU A 58 -2.79 7.10 -9.08
N ILE A 59 -2.58 7.93 -8.05
CA ILE A 59 -3.36 9.13 -7.82
C ILE A 59 -3.16 10.12 -8.98
N ALA A 60 -1.91 10.40 -9.35
CA ALA A 60 -1.58 11.29 -10.47
C ALA A 60 -2.19 10.78 -11.79
N GLN A 61 -2.08 9.48 -12.07
CA GLN A 61 -2.73 8.85 -13.23
C GLN A 61 -4.23 9.08 -13.23
N ARG A 62 -4.91 8.87 -12.08
CA ARG A 62 -6.36 9.07 -11.95
C ARG A 62 -6.78 10.50 -12.22
N TYR A 63 -6.00 11.48 -11.74
CA TYR A 63 -6.30 12.90 -11.95
C TYR A 63 -5.83 13.45 -13.31
N SER A 64 -4.97 12.72 -14.03
CA SER A 64 -4.51 13.10 -15.38
C SER A 64 -5.43 12.64 -16.51
N LEU A 65 -6.44 11.80 -16.24
CA LEU A 65 -7.38 11.34 -17.26
C LEU A 65 -8.43 12.43 -17.53
N PRO A 66 -8.47 13.04 -18.73
CA PRO A 66 -9.61 13.87 -19.11
C PRO A 66 -10.86 13.00 -19.19
N SER A 67 -11.98 13.56 -18.77
CA SER A 67 -13.33 13.00 -18.91
C SER A 67 -13.61 12.56 -20.36
N ARG A 68 -13.36 11.28 -20.67
CA ARG A 68 -13.87 10.63 -21.87
C ARG A 68 -14.39 9.25 -21.55
N VAL A 69 -15.52 9.22 -20.85
CA VAL A 69 -16.56 8.25 -21.19
C VAL A 69 -17.23 8.79 -22.44
N ARG A 70 -16.71 8.43 -23.62
CA ARG A 70 -17.53 8.42 -24.84
C ARG A 70 -18.21 7.06 -24.87
N CYS A 71 -19.47 7.01 -24.45
CA CYS A 71 -20.39 6.06 -25.06
C CYS A 71 -20.69 6.60 -26.47
N SER A 72 -20.16 5.93 -27.48
CA SER A 72 -20.68 6.05 -28.84
C SER A 72 -21.96 5.21 -28.88
N VAL A 73 -23.12 5.87 -28.89
CA VAL A 73 -24.39 5.28 -29.37
C VAL A 73 -24.69 5.86 -30.75
#